data_AF-A0A521TBR9-F1
#
_entry.id   AF-A0A521TBR9-F1
#
_cell.length_a   1.000
_cell.length_b   1.000
_cell.length_c   1.000
_cell.angle_alpha   90.00
_cell.angle_beta   90.00
_cell.angle_gamma   90.00
#
_symmetry.space_group_name_H-M   'P 1'
#
loop_
_entity.id
_entity.type
_entity.pdbx_description
1 polymer ?
#
loop_
_entity_poly.entity_id
_entity_poly.type
_entity_poly.pdbx_seq_one_letter_code
_entity_poly.pdbx_strand_id
1 'polypeptide(L)'
;MNAKDQLPECAHEREVLDLVLSDRWPDRCDAETLAHVAECEVCADVVAVALAMRDDQALQPIASAPVPDATLVWWRAQLRAHEDAGRKAARPIAMVQGIGIGIAGIAALSLGRTFWPWIREFGTGLSASAGSVMSATAAAAIAAPWLTLGVVVSVIAAPVAVYFALGRE
;
A
#
# COMPACT_ATOMS: atom_id res chain seq x y z
N MET A 1 -25.92 6.46 14.98
CA MET A 1 -26.31 5.98 13.65
C MET A 1 -27.64 6.63 13.30
N ASN A 2 -27.64 7.47 12.26
CA ASN A 2 -28.75 8.37 11.91
C ASN A 2 -29.89 7.60 11.21
N ALA A 3 -31.13 7.92 11.59
CA ALA A 3 -32.38 7.40 11.01
C ALA A 3 -32.68 7.95 9.59
N LYS A 4 -31.64 8.25 8.79
CA LYS A 4 -31.76 8.95 7.51
C LYS A 4 -31.48 8.05 6.28
N ASP A 5 -31.19 6.76 6.49
CA ASP A 5 -30.78 5.83 5.43
C ASP A 5 -31.82 4.76 5.07
N GLN A 6 -33.03 4.81 5.63
CA GLN A 6 -34.09 3.88 5.23
C GLN A 6 -34.91 4.54 4.11
N LEU A 7 -34.31 4.61 2.93
CA LEU A 7 -35.08 4.79 1.70
C LEU A 7 -36.11 3.64 1.67
N PRO A 8 -37.42 3.93 1.59
CA PRO A 8 -38.44 2.89 1.59
C PRO A 8 -38.27 2.04 0.32
N GLU A 9 -37.75 0.83 0.46
CA GLU A 9 -37.59 -0.09 -0.67
C GLU A 9 -39.00 -0.46 -1.18
N CYS A 10 -39.33 -0.02 -2.41
CA CYS A 10 -40.65 -0.28 -2.99
C CYS A 10 -40.65 -1.64 -3.68
N ALA A 11 -41.63 -2.49 -3.38
CA ALA A 11 -41.74 -3.81 -3.98
C ALA A 11 -41.90 -3.78 -5.52
N HIS A 12 -42.49 -2.70 -6.07
CA HIS A 12 -42.72 -2.52 -7.51
C HIS A 12 -41.55 -1.84 -8.24
N GLU A 13 -40.50 -1.42 -7.53
CA GLU A 13 -39.37 -0.69 -8.12
C GLU A 13 -38.76 -1.41 -9.33
N ARG A 14 -38.46 -2.70 -9.18
CA ARG A 14 -37.83 -3.51 -10.24
C ARG A 14 -38.75 -3.71 -11.44
N GLU A 15 -40.05 -3.83 -11.19
CA GLU A 15 -41.06 -4.01 -12.24
C GLU A 15 -41.24 -2.74 -13.06
N VAL A 16 -41.36 -1.59 -12.39
CA VAL A 16 -41.42 -0.28 -13.03
C VAL A 16 -40.15 0.00 -13.83
N LEU A 17 -38.97 -0.30 -13.27
CA LEU A 17 -37.70 -0.14 -13.98
C LEU A 17 -37.65 -1.01 -15.25
N ASP A 18 -38.08 -2.27 -15.18
CA ASP A 18 -38.13 -3.16 -16.36
C ASP A 18 -39.09 -2.63 -17.43
N LEU A 19 -40.26 -2.10 -17.04
CA LEU A 19 -41.22 -1.49 -17.97
C LEU A 19 -40.61 -0.28 -18.71
N VAL A 20 -39.84 0.55 -18.01
CA VAL A 20 -39.14 1.68 -18.62
C VAL A 20 -38.02 1.21 -19.54
N LEU A 21 -37.20 0.25 -19.11
CA LEU A 21 -36.07 -0.27 -19.91
C LEU A 21 -36.53 -1.06 -21.15
N SER A 22 -37.70 -1.70 -21.09
CA SER A 22 -38.29 -2.48 -22.19
C SER A 22 -39.12 -1.64 -23.18
N ASP A 23 -39.09 -0.32 -23.06
CA ASP A 23 -39.81 0.62 -23.94
C ASP A 23 -41.34 0.40 -23.95
N ARG A 24 -41.89 -0.07 -22.82
CA ARG A 24 -43.33 -0.27 -22.62
C ARG A 24 -43.97 0.89 -21.86
N TRP A 25 -43.17 1.74 -21.23
CA TRP A 25 -43.64 2.92 -20.52
C TRP A 25 -43.79 4.13 -21.46
N PRO A 26 -44.84 4.96 -21.33
CA PRO A 26 -46.05 4.77 -20.51
C PRO A 26 -47.18 4.03 -21.26
N ASP A 27 -47.09 3.92 -22.58
CA ASP A 27 -48.23 3.57 -23.44
C ASP A 27 -48.68 2.10 -23.33
N ARG A 28 -47.82 1.21 -22.86
CA ARG A 28 -48.07 -0.23 -22.70
C ARG A 28 -47.96 -0.68 -21.23
N CYS A 29 -48.20 0.24 -20.31
CA CYS A 29 -48.30 -0.01 -18.88
C CYS A 29 -49.78 -0.10 -18.46
N ASP A 30 -50.07 -0.95 -17.48
CA ASP A 30 -51.36 -1.06 -16.82
C ASP A 30 -51.68 0.19 -15.98
N ALA A 31 -52.97 0.48 -15.83
CA ALA A 31 -53.43 1.68 -15.13
C ALA A 31 -53.10 1.66 -13.62
N GLU A 32 -52.96 0.47 -13.03
CA GLU A 32 -52.62 0.30 -11.61
C GLU A 32 -51.17 0.71 -11.34
N THR A 33 -50.23 0.26 -12.18
CA THR A 33 -48.83 0.67 -12.08
C THR A 33 -48.65 2.17 -12.34
N LEU A 34 -49.37 2.76 -13.30
CA LEU A 34 -49.35 4.21 -13.53
C LEU A 34 -49.86 5.00 -12.30
N ALA A 35 -50.92 4.52 -11.65
CA ALA A 35 -51.43 5.12 -10.42
C ALA A 35 -50.43 4.98 -9.26
N HIS A 36 -49.77 3.82 -9.14
CA HIS A 36 -48.76 3.60 -8.13
C HIS A 36 -47.57 4.56 -8.28
N VAL A 37 -47.03 4.73 -9.50
CA VAL A 37 -45.91 5.64 -9.76
C VAL A 37 -46.29 7.10 -9.45
N ALA A 38 -47.55 7.48 -9.62
CA ALA A 38 -48.01 8.84 -9.28
C ALA A 38 -48.04 9.12 -7.77
N GLU A 39 -48.15 8.09 -6.92
CA GLU A 39 -48.24 8.21 -5.46
C GLU A 39 -46.94 7.81 -4.75
N CYS A 40 -46.10 6.97 -5.37
CA CYS A 40 -44.85 6.48 -4.81
C CYS A 40 -43.66 7.32 -5.29
N GLU A 41 -43.06 8.11 -4.40
CA GLU A 41 -41.88 8.93 -4.69
C GLU A 41 -40.69 8.10 -5.22
N VAL A 42 -40.47 6.90 -4.68
CA VAL A 42 -39.37 6.01 -5.09
C VAL A 42 -39.54 5.55 -6.54
N CYS A 43 -40.74 5.12 -6.91
CA CYS A 43 -41.01 4.70 -8.28
C CYS A 43 -41.03 5.88 -9.25
N ALA A 44 -41.49 7.06 -8.82
CA ALA A 44 -41.41 8.28 -9.62
C ALA A 44 -39.95 8.67 -9.93
N ASP A 45 -39.07 8.63 -8.93
CA ASP A 45 -37.63 8.91 -9.11
C ASP A 45 -36.97 7.88 -10.03
N VAL A 46 -37.28 6.60 -9.86
CA VAL A 46 -36.76 5.51 -10.71
C VAL A 46 -37.17 5.73 -12.16
N VAL A 47 -38.44 6.07 -12.43
CA VAL A 47 -38.92 6.40 -13.78
C VAL A 47 -38.18 7.62 -14.32
N ALA A 48 -38.05 8.69 -13.54
CA ALA A 48 -37.38 9.92 -13.97
C ALA A 48 -35.91 9.66 -14.36
N VAL A 49 -35.15 8.95 -13.52
CA VAL A 49 -33.75 8.61 -13.79
C VAL A 49 -33.64 7.65 -14.98
N ALA A 50 -34.47 6.61 -15.02
CA ALA A 50 -34.42 5.62 -16.09
C ALA A 50 -34.77 6.24 -17.45
N LEU A 51 -35.77 7.13 -17.52
CA LEU A 51 -36.09 7.86 -18.74
C LEU A 51 -34.94 8.79 -19.16
N ALA A 52 -34.36 9.55 -18.22
CA ALA A 52 -33.21 10.41 -18.53
C ALA A 52 -32.01 9.62 -19.08
N MET A 53 -31.70 8.44 -18.51
CA MET A 53 -30.64 7.57 -19.01
C MET A 53 -30.96 6.98 -20.38
N ARG A 54 -32.23 6.69 -20.68
CA ARG A 54 -32.66 6.21 -21.99
C ARG A 54 -32.60 7.30 -23.05
N ASP A 55 -33.02 8.51 -22.71
CA ASP A 55 -32.95 9.67 -23.60
C ASP A 55 -31.49 10.01 -23.92
N ASP A 56 -30.60 9.96 -22.93
CA ASP A 56 -29.17 10.16 -23.14
C ASP A 56 -28.57 9.06 -24.04
N GLN A 57 -28.97 7.80 -23.86
CA GLN A 57 -28.58 6.71 -24.77
C GLN A 57 -29.13 6.89 -26.20
N ALA A 58 -30.33 7.46 -26.36
CA ALA A 58 -30.90 7.75 -27.67
C ALA A 58 -30.16 8.89 -28.37
N LEU A 59 -29.73 9.91 -27.61
CA LEU A 59 -28.92 11.04 -28.10
C LEU A 59 -27.47 10.64 -28.39
N GLN A 60 -26.90 9.78 -27.56
CA GLN A 60 -25.53 9.28 -27.66
C GLN A 60 -25.53 7.75 -27.62
N PRO A 61 -25.81 7.09 -28.75
CA PRO A 61 -25.76 5.64 -28.83
C PRO A 61 -24.39 5.15 -28.38
N ILE A 62 -24.34 4.23 -27.42
CA ILE A 62 -23.08 3.65 -26.91
C ILE A 62 -22.24 3.07 -28.07
N ALA A 63 -22.88 2.59 -29.13
CA ALA A 63 -22.22 2.11 -30.34
C ALA A 63 -21.40 3.18 -31.09
N SER A 64 -21.72 4.47 -30.89
CA SER A 64 -21.02 5.62 -31.45
C SER A 64 -19.95 6.19 -30.54
N ALA A 65 -19.93 5.79 -29.26
CA ALA A 65 -18.88 6.17 -28.34
C ALA A 65 -17.57 5.49 -28.75
N PRO A 66 -16.45 6.23 -28.90
CA PRO A 66 -15.16 5.63 -29.21
C PRO A 66 -14.71 4.77 -28.02
N VAL A 67 -14.91 3.46 -28.14
CA VAL A 67 -14.44 2.50 -27.13
C VAL A 67 -12.91 2.46 -27.21
N PRO A 68 -12.19 2.66 -26.10
CA PRO A 68 -10.74 2.53 -26.08
C PRO A 68 -10.35 1.10 -26.45
N ASP A 69 -9.23 0.96 -27.14
CA ASP A 69 -8.70 -0.35 -27.56
C ASP A 69 -8.67 -1.32 -26.36
N ALA A 70 -9.31 -2.49 -26.53
CA ALA A 70 -9.46 -3.48 -25.46
C ALA A 70 -8.09 -3.95 -24.93
N THR A 71 -7.07 -3.98 -25.78
CA THR A 71 -5.69 -4.32 -25.42
C THR A 71 -5.11 -3.25 -24.49
N LEU A 72 -5.38 -1.97 -24.75
CA LEU A 72 -4.92 -0.87 -23.89
C LEU A 72 -5.56 -0.93 -22.50
N VAL A 73 -6.87 -1.23 -22.44
CA VAL A 73 -7.59 -1.38 -21.16
C VAL A 73 -7.03 -2.57 -20.38
N TRP A 74 -6.89 -3.73 -21.04
CA TRP A 74 -6.32 -4.92 -20.42
C TRP A 74 -4.88 -4.68 -19.96
N TRP A 75 -4.06 -4.03 -20.78
CA TRP A 75 -2.67 -3.70 -20.43
C TRP A 75 -2.59 -2.82 -19.20
N ARG A 76 -3.44 -1.78 -19.11
CA ARG A 76 -3.49 -0.92 -17.91
C ARG A 76 -3.95 -1.68 -16.67
N ALA A 77 -4.92 -2.59 -16.82
CA ALA A 77 -5.36 -3.44 -15.71
C ALA A 77 -4.23 -4.39 -15.25
N GLN A 78 -3.52 -4.98 -16.20
CA GLN A 78 -2.39 -5.87 -15.95
C GLN A 78 -1.23 -5.13 -15.28
N LEU A 79 -0.95 -3.89 -15.69
CA LEU A 79 0.10 -3.07 -15.09
C LEU A 79 -0.21 -2.76 -13.62
N ARG A 80 -1.47 -2.42 -13.28
CA ARG A 80 -1.90 -2.25 -11.89
C ARG A 80 -1.75 -3.53 -11.07
N ALA A 81 -2.12 -4.68 -11.65
CA ALA A 81 -1.94 -5.97 -11.00
C ALA A 81 -0.45 -6.31 -10.75
N HIS A 82 0.44 -5.94 -11.69
CA HIS A 82 1.88 -6.10 -11.53
C HIS A 82 2.47 -5.15 -10.48
N GLU A 83 2.00 -3.91 -10.38
CA GLU A 83 2.41 -2.97 -9.33
C GLU A 83 2.02 -3.50 -7.94
N ASP A 84 0.81 -4.05 -7.80
CA ASP A 84 0.35 -4.67 -6.56
C ASP A 84 1.18 -5.90 -6.17
N ALA A 85 1.60 -6.70 -7.15
CA ALA A 85 2.51 -7.82 -6.95
C ALA A 85 3.95 -7.36 -6.62
N GLY A 86 4.41 -6.29 -7.27
CA GLY A 86 5.74 -5.69 -7.06
C GLY A 86 5.91 -5.15 -5.65
N ARG A 87 4.88 -4.49 -5.10
CA ARG A 87 4.88 -4.05 -3.69
C ARG A 87 5.03 -5.21 -2.70
N LYS A 88 4.47 -6.39 -3.03
CA LYS A 88 4.66 -7.62 -2.23
C LYS A 88 6.06 -8.22 -2.40
N ALA A 89 6.62 -8.14 -3.61
CA ALA A 89 7.95 -8.68 -3.94
C ALA A 89 9.13 -7.82 -3.44
N ALA A 90 8.93 -6.51 -3.19
CA ALA A 90 9.97 -5.63 -2.67
C ALA A 90 10.38 -5.95 -1.22
N ARG A 91 9.46 -6.50 -0.41
CA ARG A 91 9.69 -6.85 1.00
C ARG A 91 10.85 -7.85 1.22
N PRO A 92 10.90 -9.02 0.54
CA PRO A 92 12.00 -9.97 0.73
C PRO A 92 13.36 -9.44 0.27
N ILE A 93 13.41 -8.59 -0.76
CA ILE A 93 14.67 -8.01 -1.25
C ILE A 93 15.27 -7.07 -0.19
N ALA A 94 14.44 -6.22 0.41
CA ALA A 94 14.87 -5.36 1.51
C ALA A 94 15.35 -6.15 2.73
N MET A 95 14.73 -7.31 3.03
CA MET A 95 15.17 -8.20 4.11
C MET A 95 16.58 -8.75 3.88
N VAL A 96 16.88 -9.25 2.68
CA VAL A 96 18.20 -9.82 2.36
C VAL A 96 19.28 -8.75 2.43
N GLN A 97 18.99 -7.53 1.94
CA GLN A 97 19.92 -6.41 2.02
C GLN A 97 20.20 -5.99 3.48
N GLY A 98 19.16 -5.91 4.31
CA GLY A 98 19.30 -5.60 5.74
C GLY A 98 20.16 -6.62 6.49
N ILE A 99 19.94 -7.92 6.22
CA ILE A 99 20.75 -9.01 6.81
C ILE A 99 22.20 -8.91 6.34
N GLY A 100 22.43 -8.69 5.05
CA GLY A 100 23.78 -8.56 4.49
C GLY A 100 24.59 -7.41 5.11
N ILE A 101 23.97 -6.24 5.26
CA ILE A 101 24.59 -5.08 5.91
C ILE A 101 24.88 -5.37 7.39
N GLY A 102 23.96 -6.03 8.09
CA GLY A 102 24.16 -6.43 9.48
C GLY A 102 25.36 -7.36 9.67
N ILE A 103 25.46 -8.41 8.84
CA ILE A 103 26.57 -9.36 8.88
C ILE A 103 27.89 -8.65 8.55
N ALA A 104 27.90 -7.80 7.50
CA ALA A 104 29.08 -7.04 7.11
C ALA A 104 29.55 -6.09 8.24
N GLY A 105 28.62 -5.43 8.94
CA GLY A 105 28.93 -4.57 10.08
C GLY A 105 29.54 -5.34 11.25
N ILE A 106 28.99 -6.51 11.59
CA ILE A 106 29.54 -7.37 12.65
C ILE A 106 30.95 -7.86 12.28
N ALA A 107 31.14 -8.29 11.03
CA ALA A 107 32.45 -8.71 10.53
C ALA A 107 33.48 -7.57 10.58
N ALA A 108 33.10 -6.37 10.13
CA ALA A 108 33.98 -5.21 10.18
C ALA A 108 34.39 -4.84 11.62
N LEU A 109 33.46 -4.89 12.58
CA LEU A 109 33.76 -4.63 13.99
C LEU A 109 34.66 -5.71 14.61
N SER A 110 34.42 -6.98 14.31
CA SER A 110 35.21 -8.10 14.87
C SER A 110 36.63 -8.13 14.30
N LEU A 111 36.78 -7.97 12.98
CA LEU A 111 38.09 -7.83 12.35
C LEU A 111 38.78 -6.56 12.84
N GLY A 112 38.09 -5.43 12.85
CA GLY A 112 38.62 -4.16 13.35
C GLY A 112 39.18 -4.31 14.75
N ARG A 113 38.43 -4.90 15.69
CA ARG A 113 38.87 -5.11 17.07
C ARG A 113 40.07 -6.06 17.20
N THR A 114 40.12 -7.11 16.38
CA THR A 114 41.19 -8.12 16.43
C THR A 114 42.48 -7.60 15.80
N PHE A 115 42.36 -6.81 14.74
CA PHE A 115 43.49 -6.26 13.99
C PHE A 115 43.98 -4.91 14.52
N TRP A 116 43.17 -4.21 15.33
CA TRP A 116 43.51 -2.93 15.94
C TRP A 116 44.84 -2.92 16.71
N PRO A 117 45.20 -3.93 17.51
CA PRO A 117 46.47 -3.95 18.23
C PRO A 117 47.67 -4.01 17.28
N TRP A 118 47.58 -4.83 16.23
CA TRP A 118 48.63 -4.97 15.23
C TRP A 118 48.79 -3.70 14.39
N ILE A 119 47.68 -3.02 14.04
CA ILE A 119 47.71 -1.70 13.38
C ILE A 119 48.35 -0.65 14.29
N ARG A 120 48.07 -0.67 15.61
CA ARG A 120 48.72 0.22 16.57
C ARG A 120 50.21 -0.04 16.65
N GLU A 121 50.64 -1.30 16.69
CA GLU A 121 52.06 -1.69 16.70
C GLU A 121 52.77 -1.25 15.42
N PHE A 122 52.15 -1.46 14.26
CA PHE A 122 52.67 -1.01 12.97
C PHE A 122 52.73 0.54 12.89
N GLY A 123 51.70 1.22 13.37
CA GLY A 123 51.64 2.67 13.49
C GLY A 123 52.67 3.23 14.45
N THR A 124 52.93 2.57 15.58
CA THR A 124 54.00 2.94 16.52
C THR A 124 55.39 2.62 15.98
N GLY A 125 55.54 1.62 15.11
CA GLY A 125 56.78 1.36 14.38
C GLY A 125 57.08 2.42 13.32
N LEU A 126 56.02 2.97 12.70
CA LEU A 126 56.13 4.11 11.77
C LEU A 126 56.34 5.44 12.52
N SER A 127 55.70 5.61 13.67
CA SER A 127 55.82 6.79 14.55
C SER A 127 56.94 6.67 15.58
N ALA A 128 57.79 5.62 15.53
CA ALA A 128 59.04 5.54 16.29
C ALA A 128 60.10 6.53 15.78
N SER A 129 59.75 7.33 14.75
CA SER A 129 60.40 8.59 14.44
C SER A 129 59.93 9.78 15.30
N ALA A 130 58.96 9.61 16.23
CA ALA A 130 58.47 10.68 17.11
C ALA A 130 57.89 10.17 18.47
N GLY A 131 58.78 10.05 19.46
CA GLY A 131 58.59 10.23 20.92
C GLY A 131 57.27 9.90 21.65
N SER A 132 57.30 8.80 22.43
CA SER A 132 56.78 8.61 23.81
C SER A 132 55.48 9.30 24.30
N VAL A 133 54.40 8.55 24.58
CA VAL A 133 53.51 8.85 25.75
C VAL A 133 52.66 7.65 26.25
N MET A 134 52.81 7.37 27.56
CA MET A 134 51.89 6.90 28.62
C MET A 134 50.95 5.68 28.51
N SER A 135 51.07 4.89 29.58
CA SER A 135 50.25 3.78 30.06
C SER A 135 48.97 4.24 30.77
N ALA A 136 47.83 3.65 30.39
CA ALA A 136 46.61 3.63 31.20
C ALA A 136 45.69 2.47 30.77
N THR A 137 46.04 1.23 31.14
CA THR A 137 45.28 0.02 30.78
C THR A 137 44.95 -0.83 32.00
N ALA A 138 43.91 -0.45 32.73
CA ALA A 138 43.23 -1.35 33.67
C ALA A 138 41.71 -1.14 33.70
N ALA A 139 41.22 0.10 33.58
CA ALA A 139 39.78 0.39 33.60
C ALA A 139 39.03 -0.02 32.30
N ALA A 140 39.73 -0.12 31.16
CA ALA A 140 39.12 -0.45 29.87
C ALA A 140 38.84 -1.95 29.68
N ALA A 141 39.44 -2.83 30.49
CA ALA A 141 39.32 -4.28 30.30
C ALA A 141 37.96 -4.84 30.78
N ILE A 142 37.36 -4.23 31.81
CA ILE A 142 36.11 -4.67 32.42
C ILE A 142 34.86 -4.03 31.80
N ALA A 143 34.99 -2.85 31.18
CA ALA A 143 33.89 -2.16 30.48
C ALA A 143 33.74 -2.57 29.00
N ALA A 144 34.80 -3.12 28.40
CA ALA A 144 34.84 -3.47 26.97
C ALA A 144 33.74 -4.44 26.49
N PRO A 145 33.39 -5.54 27.19
CA PRO A 145 32.39 -6.48 26.66
C PRO A 145 30.94 -5.95 26.72
N TRP A 146 30.65 -5.08 27.68
CA TRP A 146 29.30 -4.52 27.90
C TRP A 146 28.97 -3.45 26.87
N LEU A 147 29.96 -2.63 26.48
CA LEU A 147 29.80 -1.67 25.39
C LEU A 147 29.65 -2.35 24.03
N THR A 148 30.33 -3.49 23.79
CA THR A 148 30.14 -4.25 22.55
C THR A 148 28.76 -4.88 22.47
N LEU A 149 28.22 -5.40 23.58
CA LEU A 149 26.85 -5.92 23.61
C LEU A 149 25.82 -4.79 23.38
N GLY A 150 26.03 -3.61 23.98
CA GLY A 150 25.16 -2.45 23.75
C GLY A 150 25.14 -1.98 22.29
N VAL A 151 26.31 -1.95 21.62
CA VAL A 151 26.40 -1.58 20.20
C VAL A 151 25.78 -2.65 19.30
N VAL A 152 26.02 -3.94 19.57
CA VAL A 152 25.40 -5.02 18.80
C VAL A 152 23.88 -5.01 18.96
N VAL A 153 23.37 -4.83 20.19
CA VAL A 153 21.93 -4.71 20.45
C VAL A 153 21.35 -3.46 19.78
N SER A 154 22.03 -2.31 19.83
CA SER A 154 21.55 -1.07 19.19
C SER A 154 21.55 -1.16 17.66
N VAL A 155 22.54 -1.84 17.07
CA VAL A 155 22.68 -2.01 15.61
C VAL A 155 21.71 -3.07 15.08
N ILE A 156 21.27 -4.03 15.91
CA ILE A 156 20.21 -4.98 15.56
C ILE A 156 18.82 -4.38 15.83
N ALA A 157 18.66 -3.59 16.90
CA ALA A 157 17.39 -2.97 17.25
C ALA A 157 16.97 -1.87 16.26
N ALA A 158 17.90 -1.12 15.68
CA ALA A 158 17.60 -0.09 14.68
C ALA A 158 16.89 -0.63 13.42
N PRO A 159 17.40 -1.67 12.72
CA PRO A 159 16.70 -2.25 11.58
C PRO A 159 15.39 -2.94 11.96
N VAL A 160 15.28 -3.52 13.16
CA VAL A 160 14.02 -4.09 13.67
C VAL A 160 12.98 -3.00 13.94
N ALA A 161 13.38 -1.86 14.53
CA ALA A 161 12.50 -0.72 14.77
C ALA A 161 12.02 -0.08 13.46
N VAL A 162 12.92 0.07 12.47
CA VAL A 162 12.57 0.56 11.13
C VAL A 162 11.61 -0.41 10.41
N TYR A 163 11.80 -1.72 10.57
CA TYR A 163 10.89 -2.74 10.04
C TYR A 163 9.48 -2.66 10.66
N PHE A 164 9.39 -2.48 11.97
CA PHE A 164 8.09 -2.33 12.67
C PHE A 164 7.40 -1.00 12.35
N ALA A 165 8.16 0.07 12.08
CA ALA A 165 7.60 1.35 11.67
C ALA A 165 6.98 1.28 10.26
N LEU A 166 7.72 0.73 9.28
CA LEU A 166 7.27 0.61 7.88
C LEU A 166 6.22 -0.49 7.66
N GLY A 167 6.05 -1.42 8.61
CA GLY A 167 5.04 -2.48 8.55
C GLY A 167 3.69 -2.12 9.15
N ARG A 168 3.56 -0.95 9.81
CA ARG A 168 2.34 -0.49 10.49
C ARG A 168 1.47 0.47 9.67
N GLU A 169 1.95 0.86 8.49
CA GLU A 169 1.25 1.65 7.47
C GLU A 169 0.73 0.73 6.37
#